data_AF-A0A3A0B8N4-F1
#
_entry.id   AF-A0A3A0B8N4-F1
#
_cell.length_a   1.000
_cell.length_b   1.000
_cell.length_c   1.000
_cell.angle_alpha   90.00
_cell.angle_beta   90.00
_cell.angle_gamma   90.00
#
_symmetry.space_group_name_H-M   'P 1'
#
loop_
_entity.id
_entity.type
_entity.pdbx_description
1 polymer ?
#
loop_
_entity_poly.entity_id
_entity_poly.type
_entity_poly.pdbx_seq_one_letter_code
_entity_poly.pdbx_strand_id
1 'polypeptide(L)'
;FDSAAKAEVDLNGRYTAAAVAGLLSTLSPQSSPTNKQLAGVTKLAQRFSYSDLKDLINGGVLVLEERLGVRVVRGVTTEMASNGPFKQVTTRRIVDFGKAGIRQVSNPFIGRLNNQRVRKALQGAIDGFLTTMVQDEALTEYALEVTATRDDEIAGRAIVNAILKPTFSIDFIAVTLTLQ
;
A
#
# COMPACT_ATOMS: atom_id res chain seq x y z
N PHE A 1 -6.90 24.40 11.80
CA PHE A 1 -7.98 25.20 12.41
C PHE A 1 -8.83 24.27 13.23
N ASP A 2 -8.89 24.48 14.53
CA ASP A 2 -9.81 23.75 15.39
C ASP A 2 -11.20 24.39 15.26
N SER A 3 -12.16 23.64 14.75
CA SER A 3 -13.53 24.13 14.55
C SER A 3 -14.28 24.35 15.86
N ALA A 4 -13.95 23.60 16.91
CA ALA A 4 -14.55 23.76 18.24
C ALA A 4 -14.01 25.02 18.93
N ALA A 5 -12.69 25.24 18.86
CA ALA A 5 -12.04 26.41 19.43
C ALA A 5 -12.10 27.67 18.54
N LYS A 6 -12.51 27.53 17.27
CA LYS A 6 -12.48 28.58 16.23
C LYS A 6 -11.13 29.29 16.09
N ALA A 7 -10.02 28.57 16.30
CA ALA A 7 -8.67 29.12 16.31
C ALA A 7 -7.68 28.26 15.51
N GLU A 8 -6.57 28.88 15.08
CA GLU A 8 -5.40 28.13 14.61
C GLU A 8 -4.69 27.55 15.84
N VAL A 9 -4.50 26.23 15.85
CA VAL A 9 -3.85 25.51 16.95
C VAL A 9 -2.72 24.69 16.34
N ASP A 10 -1.55 24.78 16.97
CA ASP A 10 -0.40 23.96 16.59
C ASP A 10 -0.61 22.53 17.10
N LEU A 11 -0.88 21.63 16.16
CA LEU A 11 -1.08 20.21 16.45
C LEU A 11 0.20 19.44 16.23
N ASN A 12 0.51 18.53 17.16
CA ASN A 12 1.62 17.60 17.02
C ASN A 12 1.44 16.70 15.77
N GLY A 13 2.54 16.25 15.16
CA GLY A 13 2.56 15.31 14.04
C GLY A 13 1.72 14.03 14.21
N ARG A 14 1.39 13.61 15.44
CA ARG A 14 0.44 12.51 15.69
C ARG A 14 -0.96 12.79 15.09
N TYR A 15 -1.44 14.03 15.17
CA TYR A 15 -2.72 14.41 14.55
C TYR A 15 -2.62 14.45 13.03
N THR A 16 -1.48 14.91 12.50
CA THR A 16 -1.19 14.85 11.07
C THR A 16 -1.19 13.41 10.56
N ALA A 17 -0.66 12.45 11.33
CA ALA A 17 -0.68 11.04 10.99
C ALA A 17 -2.12 10.50 10.84
N ALA A 18 -3.08 10.96 11.65
CA ALA A 18 -4.49 10.61 11.49
C ALA A 18 -5.08 11.14 10.18
N ALA A 19 -4.75 12.38 9.80
CA ALA A 19 -5.16 12.95 8.52
C ALA A 19 -4.54 12.21 7.32
N VAL A 20 -3.25 11.82 7.41
CA VAL A 20 -2.59 10.99 6.39
C VAL A 20 -3.23 9.61 6.31
N ALA A 21 -3.56 8.98 7.44
CA ALA A 21 -4.26 7.69 7.47
C ALA A 21 -5.65 7.80 6.82
N GLY A 22 -6.38 8.88 7.08
CA GLY A 22 -7.64 9.21 6.42
C GLY A 22 -7.47 9.32 4.90
N LEU A 23 -6.48 10.09 4.43
CA LEU A 23 -6.14 10.16 3.00
C LEU A 23 -5.82 8.78 2.41
N LEU A 24 -4.98 7.98 3.07
CA LEU A 24 -4.63 6.64 2.59
C LEU A 24 -5.85 5.72 2.50
N SER A 25 -6.82 5.85 3.41
CA SER A 25 -8.02 5.02 3.42
C SER A 25 -8.95 5.25 2.21
N THR A 26 -8.90 6.43 1.58
CA THR A 26 -9.75 6.77 0.43
C THR A 26 -9.13 6.37 -0.91
N LEU A 27 -7.84 6.04 -0.93
CA LEU A 27 -7.12 5.67 -2.14
C LEU A 27 -7.27 4.17 -2.40
N SER A 28 -7.33 3.77 -3.67
CA SER A 28 -7.12 2.37 -4.04
C SER A 28 -5.70 1.92 -3.64
N PRO A 29 -5.43 0.62 -3.39
CA PRO A 29 -4.12 0.13 -2.93
C PRO A 29 -2.93 0.58 -3.81
N GLN A 30 -3.13 0.60 -5.13
CA GLN A 30 -2.16 0.99 -6.15
C GLN A 30 -2.04 2.50 -6.36
N SER A 31 -2.95 3.30 -5.79
CA SER A 31 -2.88 4.76 -5.84
C SER A 31 -1.91 5.30 -4.78
N SER A 32 -0.84 5.95 -5.24
CA SER A 32 0.17 6.55 -4.36
C SER A 32 -0.34 7.83 -3.70
N PRO A 33 -0.02 8.08 -2.41
CA PRO A 33 -0.30 9.36 -1.78
C PRO A 33 0.63 10.48 -2.26
N THR A 34 1.72 10.19 -2.98
CA THR A 34 2.68 11.19 -3.48
C THR A 34 1.95 12.32 -4.23
N ASN A 35 2.29 13.58 -3.89
CA ASN A 35 1.68 14.82 -4.40
C ASN A 35 0.18 15.02 -4.12
N LYS A 36 -0.49 14.13 -3.38
CA LYS A 36 -1.90 14.32 -3.00
C LYS A 36 -2.03 15.26 -1.82
N GLN A 37 -3.05 16.11 -1.87
CA GLN A 37 -3.35 17.07 -0.81
C GLN A 37 -4.05 16.40 0.37
N LEU A 38 -3.79 16.91 1.57
CA LEU A 38 -4.53 16.55 2.77
C LEU A 38 -5.72 17.49 2.94
N ALA A 39 -6.93 16.97 2.75
CA ALA A 39 -8.13 17.73 3.03
C ALA A 39 -8.19 18.13 4.52
N GLY A 40 -8.49 19.40 4.79
CA GLY A 40 -8.63 19.92 6.16
C GLY A 40 -7.33 20.37 6.84
N VAL A 41 -6.16 20.08 6.26
CA VAL A 41 -4.87 20.61 6.73
C VAL A 41 -4.45 21.77 5.83
N THR A 42 -4.49 22.99 6.35
CA THR A 42 -4.27 24.20 5.54
C THR A 42 -2.89 24.83 5.73
N LYS A 43 -2.23 24.54 6.86
CA LYS A 43 -0.90 25.06 7.21
C LYS A 43 -0.10 24.00 7.96
N LEU A 44 1.22 24.08 7.88
CA LEU A 44 2.16 23.28 8.64
C LEU A 44 2.86 24.15 9.68
N ALA A 45 2.94 23.67 10.92
CA ALA A 45 3.63 24.37 12.00
C ALA A 45 5.16 24.44 11.77
N GLN A 46 5.72 23.46 11.07
CA GLN A 46 7.13 23.41 10.71
C GLN A 46 7.29 23.20 9.20
N ARG A 47 8.11 24.05 8.59
CA ARG A 47 8.49 23.95 7.18
C ARG A 47 9.95 23.52 7.10
N PHE A 48 10.20 22.55 6.24
CA PHE A 48 11.52 21.97 6.01
C PHE A 48 12.12 22.55 4.73
N SER A 49 13.43 22.77 4.72
CA SER A 49 14.13 23.10 3.49
C SER A 49 14.17 21.88 2.55
N TYR A 50 14.53 22.10 1.28
CA TYR A 50 14.61 21.00 0.32
C TYR A 50 15.63 19.91 0.75
N SER A 51 16.77 20.30 1.34
CA SER A 51 17.74 19.35 1.88
C SER A 51 17.15 18.54 3.03
N ASP A 52 16.46 19.20 3.96
CA ASP A 52 15.84 18.53 5.11
C ASP A 52 14.78 17.53 4.65
N LEU A 53 13.96 17.90 3.66
CA LEU A 53 12.96 17.00 3.08
C LEU A 53 13.61 15.74 2.50
N LYS A 54 14.73 15.90 1.79
CA LYS A 54 15.47 14.77 1.21
C LYS A 54 16.00 13.84 2.31
N ASP A 55 16.59 14.40 3.35
CA ASP A 55 17.15 13.63 4.46
C ASP A 55 16.06 12.90 5.25
N LEU A 56 14.94 13.56 5.53
CA LEU A 56 13.78 12.97 6.19
C LEU A 56 13.17 11.82 5.37
N ILE A 57 12.98 12.01 4.08
CA ILE A 57 12.44 10.96 3.19
C ILE A 57 13.38 9.76 3.16
N ASN A 58 14.69 9.98 3.01
CA ASN A 58 15.68 8.91 3.04
C ASN A 58 15.74 8.23 4.41
N GLY A 59 15.46 8.96 5.49
CA GLY A 59 15.29 8.43 6.85
C GLY A 59 13.95 7.71 7.10
N GLY A 60 13.11 7.51 6.09
CA GLY A 60 11.84 6.79 6.22
C GLY A 60 10.70 7.58 6.86
N VAL A 61 10.77 8.91 6.80
CA VAL A 61 9.70 9.80 7.25
C VAL A 61 8.83 10.20 6.06
N LEU A 62 7.51 10.00 6.17
CA LEU A 62 6.53 10.56 5.24
C LEU A 62 6.30 12.03 5.60
N VAL A 63 6.85 12.93 4.79
CA VAL A 63 6.81 14.37 5.04
C VAL A 63 5.71 15.06 4.24
N LEU A 64 5.16 16.13 4.80
CA LEU A 64 4.24 17.04 4.12
C LEU A 64 4.94 18.35 3.76
N GLU A 65 4.52 18.98 2.68
CA GLU A 65 4.96 20.32 2.29
C GLU A 65 3.77 21.22 1.96
N GLU A 66 3.98 22.53 2.11
CA GLU A 66 3.05 23.56 1.64
C GLU A 66 3.42 23.98 0.22
N ARG A 67 2.75 23.39 -0.78
CA ARG A 67 2.91 23.76 -2.18
C ARG A 67 1.61 23.52 -2.92
N LEU A 68 0.92 24.62 -3.26
CA LEU A 68 -0.46 24.59 -3.79
C LEU A 68 -1.39 23.83 -2.84
N GLY A 69 -1.33 24.14 -1.54
CA GLY A 69 -1.97 23.39 -0.46
C GLY A 69 -0.99 22.49 0.30
N VAL A 70 -1.44 21.89 1.41
CA VAL A 70 -0.63 20.92 2.16
C VAL A 70 -0.74 19.55 1.48
N ARG A 71 0.39 19.01 1.04
CA ARG A 71 0.44 17.74 0.29
C ARG A 71 1.55 16.82 0.78
N VAL A 72 1.40 15.53 0.48
CA VAL A 72 2.45 14.54 0.73
C VAL A 72 3.58 14.73 -0.28
N VAL A 73 4.82 14.84 0.19
CA VAL A 73 6.00 14.97 -0.68
C VAL A 73 6.26 13.64 -1.41
N ARG A 74 6.30 12.53 -0.65
CA ARG A 74 6.52 11.18 -1.18
C ARG A 74 5.88 10.12 -0.29
N GLY A 75 5.20 9.15 -0.89
CA GLY A 75 4.56 8.03 -0.21
C GLY A 75 5.53 6.93 0.21
N VAL A 76 6.30 7.17 1.26
CA VAL A 76 7.29 6.21 1.79
C VAL A 76 6.84 5.56 3.11
N THR A 77 7.36 4.37 3.37
CA THR A 77 7.27 3.71 4.68
C THR A 77 8.58 3.87 5.45
N THR A 78 8.60 3.45 6.71
CA THR A 78 9.81 3.43 7.54
C THR A 78 10.90 2.51 6.98
N GLU A 79 10.56 1.54 6.13
CA GLU A 79 11.55 0.68 5.47
C GLU A 79 12.43 1.43 4.45
N MET A 80 12.07 2.67 4.07
CA MET A 80 12.96 3.48 3.23
C MET A 80 14.32 3.72 3.92
N ALA A 81 14.35 3.85 5.25
CA ALA A 81 15.59 4.04 6.02
C ALA A 81 16.58 2.89 5.87
N SER A 82 16.08 1.66 5.69
CA SER A 82 16.88 0.45 5.48
C SER A 82 16.92 0.01 4.01
N ASN A 83 16.37 0.81 3.09
CA ASN A 83 16.16 0.44 1.68
C ASN A 83 15.44 -0.91 1.51
N GLY A 84 14.44 -1.18 2.35
CA GLY A 84 13.66 -2.41 2.33
C GLY A 84 12.72 -2.54 1.13
N PRO A 85 12.22 -3.76 0.86
CA PRO A 85 11.35 -4.04 -0.29
C PRO A 85 10.00 -3.31 -0.22
N PHE A 86 9.49 -2.95 0.98
CA PHE A 86 8.23 -2.24 1.16
C PHE A 86 8.41 -0.74 1.40
N LYS A 87 9.52 -0.15 0.94
CA LYS A 87 9.80 1.29 1.10
C LYS A 87 8.75 2.22 0.48
N GLN A 88 8.02 1.77 -0.54
CA GLN A 88 6.89 2.50 -1.11
C GLN A 88 5.58 2.06 -0.43
N VAL A 89 4.75 3.04 -0.05
CA VAL A 89 3.45 2.79 0.56
C VAL A 89 2.54 1.97 -0.36
N THR A 90 2.58 2.19 -1.67
CA THR A 90 1.77 1.44 -2.64
C THR A 90 2.15 -0.03 -2.69
N THR A 91 3.44 -0.36 -2.78
CA THR A 91 3.92 -1.75 -2.72
C THR A 91 3.41 -2.47 -1.47
N ARG A 92 3.50 -1.81 -0.31
CA ARG A 92 3.00 -2.36 0.95
C ARG A 92 1.48 -2.60 0.90
N ARG A 93 0.72 -1.62 0.43
CA ARG A 93 -0.75 -1.67 0.38
C ARG A 93 -1.26 -2.72 -0.60
N ILE A 94 -0.65 -2.85 -1.77
CA ILE A 94 -1.01 -3.88 -2.77
C ILE A 94 -0.82 -5.28 -2.18
N VAL A 95 0.33 -5.55 -1.55
CA VAL A 95 0.62 -6.87 -0.98
C VAL A 95 -0.28 -7.19 0.20
N ASP A 96 -0.52 -6.23 1.11
CA ASP A 96 -1.43 -6.42 2.23
C ASP A 96 -2.88 -6.64 1.77
N PHE A 97 -3.34 -5.90 0.74
CA PHE A 97 -4.65 -6.09 0.14
C PHE A 97 -4.79 -7.47 -0.52
N GLY A 98 -3.78 -7.90 -1.30
CA GLY A 98 -3.75 -9.24 -1.89
C GLY A 98 -3.80 -10.34 -0.84
N LYS A 99 -3.00 -10.23 0.23
CA LYS A 99 -3.01 -11.18 1.36
C LYS A 99 -4.39 -11.26 2.04
N ALA A 100 -5.00 -10.11 2.33
CA ALA A 100 -6.32 -10.06 2.97
C ALA A 100 -7.41 -10.65 2.05
N GLY A 101 -7.39 -10.31 0.76
CA GLY A 101 -8.34 -10.82 -0.24
C GLY A 101 -8.24 -12.33 -0.44
N ILE A 102 -7.03 -12.88 -0.57
CA ILE A 102 -6.82 -14.34 -0.64
C ILE A 102 -7.42 -15.03 0.59
N ARG A 103 -7.20 -14.48 1.79
CA ARG A 103 -7.77 -15.03 3.03
C ARG A 103 -9.29 -15.00 3.01
N GLN A 104 -9.90 -13.90 2.60
CA GLN A 104 -11.34 -13.75 2.51
C GLN A 104 -11.97 -14.72 1.51
N VAL A 105 -11.40 -14.82 0.31
CA VAL A 105 -11.86 -15.75 -0.75
C VAL A 105 -11.73 -17.21 -0.31
N SER A 106 -10.75 -17.52 0.55
CA SER A 106 -10.54 -18.87 1.07
C SER A 106 -11.56 -19.30 2.14
N ASN A 107 -12.21 -18.35 2.83
CA ASN A 107 -13.08 -18.66 3.97
C ASN A 107 -14.21 -19.66 3.66
N PRO A 108 -14.94 -19.58 2.52
CA PRO A 108 -16.02 -20.53 2.21
C PRO A 108 -15.56 -21.99 2.00
N PHE A 109 -14.25 -22.21 1.84
CA PHE A 109 -13.66 -23.53 1.62
C PHE A 109 -13.22 -24.21 2.92
N ILE A 110 -13.15 -23.47 4.03
CA ILE A 110 -12.85 -24.03 5.35
C ILE A 110 -13.98 -24.99 5.74
N GLY A 111 -13.62 -26.21 6.14
CA GLY A 111 -14.58 -27.27 6.49
C GLY A 111 -15.12 -28.07 5.30
N ARG A 112 -14.73 -27.75 4.06
CA ARG A 112 -15.04 -28.59 2.89
C ARG A 112 -14.06 -29.75 2.77
N LEU A 113 -14.43 -30.76 1.98
CA LEU A 113 -13.57 -31.91 1.69
C LEU A 113 -12.24 -31.45 1.07
N ASN A 114 -11.12 -31.88 1.63
CA ASN A 114 -9.79 -31.61 1.07
C ASN A 114 -9.46 -32.61 -0.06
N ASN A 115 -10.16 -32.49 -1.19
CA ASN A 115 -9.90 -33.27 -2.39
C ASN A 115 -9.52 -32.37 -3.56
N GLN A 116 -9.01 -32.97 -4.63
CA GLN A 116 -8.53 -32.23 -5.81
C GLN A 116 -9.61 -31.31 -6.40
N ARG A 117 -10.88 -31.72 -6.41
CA ARG A 117 -11.99 -30.92 -6.96
C ARG A 117 -12.19 -29.64 -6.16
N VAL A 118 -12.23 -29.72 -4.83
CA VAL A 118 -12.40 -28.56 -3.95
C VAL A 118 -11.16 -27.66 -3.99
N ARG A 119 -9.95 -28.22 -4.04
CA ARG A 119 -8.71 -27.45 -4.19
C ARG A 119 -8.66 -26.68 -5.52
N LYS A 120 -9.05 -27.31 -6.63
CA LYS A 120 -9.18 -26.63 -7.93
C LYS A 120 -10.22 -25.50 -7.90
N ALA A 121 -11.34 -25.71 -7.21
CA ALA A 121 -12.35 -24.66 -7.03
C ALA A 121 -11.83 -23.49 -6.18
N LEU A 122 -11.07 -23.77 -5.11
CA LEU A 122 -10.40 -22.75 -4.30
C LEU A 122 -9.39 -21.96 -5.14
N GLN A 123 -8.57 -22.67 -5.92
CA GLN A 123 -7.62 -22.04 -6.84
C GLN A 123 -8.32 -21.12 -7.83
N GLY A 124 -9.39 -21.59 -8.50
CA GLY A 124 -10.16 -20.75 -9.43
C GLY A 124 -10.80 -19.52 -8.78
N ALA A 125 -11.24 -19.62 -7.53
CA ALA A 125 -11.78 -18.47 -6.80
C ALA A 125 -10.70 -17.43 -6.49
N ILE A 126 -9.53 -17.86 -6.03
CA ILE A 126 -8.39 -16.96 -5.76
C ILE A 126 -7.86 -16.37 -7.07
N ASP A 127 -7.78 -17.17 -8.13
CA ASP A 127 -7.36 -16.76 -9.46
C ASP A 127 -8.24 -15.64 -10.03
N GLY A 128 -9.56 -15.76 -9.89
CA GLY A 128 -10.49 -14.69 -10.26
C GLY A 128 -10.22 -13.37 -9.52
N PHE A 129 -9.95 -13.43 -8.21
CA PHE A 129 -9.59 -12.24 -7.43
C PHE A 129 -8.24 -11.63 -7.83
N LEU A 130 -7.20 -12.46 -8.06
CA LEU A 130 -5.91 -11.94 -8.48
C LEU A 130 -5.94 -11.40 -9.92
N THR A 131 -6.77 -11.99 -10.79
CA THR A 131 -7.06 -11.45 -12.12
C THR A 131 -7.65 -10.06 -12.06
N THR A 132 -8.60 -9.78 -11.15
CA THR A 132 -9.14 -8.41 -11.01
C THR A 132 -8.07 -7.44 -10.52
N MET A 133 -7.15 -7.87 -9.65
CA MET A 133 -6.02 -7.02 -9.25
C MET A 133 -5.07 -6.67 -10.41
N VAL A 134 -4.93 -7.56 -11.40
CA VAL A 134 -4.18 -7.27 -12.64
C VAL A 134 -4.95 -6.29 -13.52
N GLN A 135 -6.27 -6.48 -13.67
CA GLN A 135 -7.13 -5.58 -14.44
C GLN A 135 -7.18 -4.16 -13.86
N ASP A 136 -7.15 -4.05 -12.53
CA ASP A 136 -7.08 -2.78 -11.79
C ASP A 136 -5.65 -2.19 -11.77
N GLU A 137 -4.70 -2.79 -12.48
CA GLU A 137 -3.29 -2.39 -12.58
C GLU A 137 -2.53 -2.40 -11.24
N ALA A 138 -3.07 -3.06 -10.21
CA ALA A 138 -2.40 -3.23 -8.93
C ALA A 138 -1.26 -4.25 -9.02
N LEU A 139 -1.41 -5.28 -9.84
CA LEU A 139 -0.38 -6.26 -10.16
C LEU A 139 -0.06 -6.21 -11.65
N THR A 140 1.20 -6.42 -12.00
CA THR A 140 1.59 -6.68 -13.39
C THR A 140 1.39 -8.16 -13.75
N GLU A 141 1.67 -9.05 -12.80
CA GLU A 141 1.52 -10.50 -12.93
C GLU A 141 1.44 -11.18 -11.55
N TYR A 142 0.99 -12.43 -11.54
CA TYR A 142 1.03 -13.30 -10.37
C TYR A 142 1.21 -14.77 -10.77
N ALA A 143 1.66 -15.60 -9.83
CA ALA A 143 1.62 -17.05 -9.92
C ALA A 143 0.87 -17.61 -8.71
N LEU A 144 0.04 -18.62 -8.94
CA LEU A 144 -0.82 -19.21 -7.91
C LEU A 144 -0.84 -20.74 -8.03
N GLU A 145 -0.68 -21.40 -6.89
CA GLU A 145 -0.83 -22.85 -6.78
C GLU A 145 -1.55 -23.20 -5.47
N VAL A 146 -2.52 -24.11 -5.53
CA VAL A 146 -3.19 -24.68 -4.36
C VAL A 146 -2.93 -26.18 -4.30
N THR A 147 -2.18 -26.61 -3.28
CA THR A 147 -1.75 -28.00 -3.10
C THR A 147 -2.09 -28.53 -1.72
N ALA A 148 -2.04 -29.85 -1.57
CA ALA A 148 -2.01 -30.51 -0.27
C ALA A 148 -1.23 -31.81 -0.45
N THR A 149 -0.19 -32.00 0.35
CA THR A 149 0.49 -33.29 0.46
C THR A 149 -0.37 -34.29 1.24
N ARG A 150 0.05 -35.57 1.30
CA ARG A 150 -0.68 -36.57 2.11
C ARG A 150 -0.73 -36.17 3.59
N ASP A 151 0.38 -35.63 4.10
CA ASP A 151 0.46 -35.16 5.49
C ASP A 151 -0.43 -33.93 5.72
N ASP A 152 -0.54 -33.04 4.72
CA ASP A 152 -1.47 -31.91 4.79
C ASP A 152 -2.93 -32.37 4.77
N GLU A 153 -3.28 -33.35 3.96
CA GLU A 153 -4.62 -33.93 3.93
C GLU A 153 -4.99 -34.55 5.30
N ILE A 154 -4.07 -35.31 5.91
CA ILE A 154 -4.25 -35.87 7.26
C ILE A 154 -4.40 -34.76 8.30
N ALA A 155 -3.61 -33.69 8.18
CA ALA A 155 -3.69 -32.53 9.07
C ALA A 155 -4.87 -31.58 8.76
N GLY A 156 -5.68 -31.86 7.73
CA GLY A 156 -6.82 -31.03 7.34
C GLY A 156 -6.44 -29.68 6.72
N ARG A 157 -5.24 -29.56 6.13
CA ARG A 157 -4.69 -28.32 5.56
C ARG A 157 -4.65 -28.36 4.04
N ALA A 158 -4.90 -27.20 3.42
CA ALA A 158 -4.57 -26.93 2.02
C ALA A 158 -3.60 -25.75 2.00
N ILE A 159 -2.56 -25.84 1.18
CA ILE A 159 -1.50 -24.85 1.07
C ILE A 159 -1.77 -24.00 -0.17
N VAL A 160 -1.75 -22.68 0.02
CA VAL A 160 -1.87 -21.69 -1.06
C VAL A 160 -0.52 -21.02 -1.21
N ASN A 161 0.14 -21.28 -2.34
CA ASN A 161 1.38 -20.61 -2.72
C ASN A 161 1.04 -19.53 -3.74
N ALA A 162 1.31 -18.27 -3.40
CA ALA A 162 1.08 -17.13 -4.28
C ALA A 162 2.34 -16.27 -4.38
N ILE A 163 2.73 -15.94 -5.61
CA ILE A 163 3.78 -14.97 -5.92
C ILE A 163 3.08 -13.78 -6.56
N LEU A 164 3.21 -12.60 -5.95
CA LEU A 164 2.60 -11.36 -6.45
C LEU A 164 3.70 -10.46 -7.01
N LYS A 165 3.47 -9.82 -8.16
CA LYS A 165 4.35 -8.78 -8.70
C LYS A 165 3.60 -7.44 -8.74
N PRO A 166 3.77 -6.58 -7.72
CA PRO A 166 3.12 -5.28 -7.64
C PRO A 166 3.59 -4.31 -8.71
N THR A 167 2.69 -3.44 -9.17
CA THR A 167 3.04 -2.27 -9.97
C THR A 167 3.68 -1.20 -9.08
N PHE A 168 4.80 -0.62 -9.53
CA PHE A 168 5.48 0.45 -8.79
C PHE A 168 4.94 1.82 -9.16
N SER A 169 4.92 2.73 -8.18
CA SER A 169 4.53 4.12 -8.39
C SER A 169 5.74 4.99 -8.75
N ILE A 170 5.52 5.96 -9.64
CA ILE A 170 6.49 7.02 -9.91
C ILE A 170 6.50 7.98 -8.73
N ASP A 171 7.66 8.13 -8.09
CA ASP A 171 7.83 9.04 -6.95
C ASP A 171 8.41 10.40 -7.37
N PHE A 172 9.28 10.43 -8.37
CA PHE A 172 9.88 11.65 -8.91
C PHE A 172 10.26 11.45 -10.37
N ILE A 173 10.38 12.56 -11.10
CA ILE A 173 10.82 12.58 -12.50
C ILE A 173 12.12 13.38 -12.56
N ALA A 174 13.17 12.75 -13.10
CA ALA A 174 14.43 13.43 -13.41
C ALA A 174 14.47 13.71 -14.91
N VAL A 175 14.65 14.98 -15.28
CA VAL A 175 14.76 15.42 -16.68
C VAL A 175 16.17 15.92 -16.92
N THR A 176 16.88 15.30 -17.87
CA THR A 176 18.19 15.75 -18.34
C THR A 176 18.00 16.43 -19.69
N LEU A 177 18.37 17.71 -19.78
CA LEU A 177 18.36 18.47 -21.03
C LEU A 177 19.81 18.74 -21.45
N THR A 178 20.14 18.38 -22.68
CA THR A 178 21.43 18.70 -23.31
C THR A 178 21.17 19.62 -24.49
N LEU A 179 21.79 20.81 -24.47
CA LEU A 179 21.77 21.73 -25.61
C LEU A 179 22.81 21.26 -26.64
N GLN A 180 22.42 21.21 -27.92
CA GLN A 180 23.33 21.03 -29.05
C GLN A 180 23.58 22.38 -29.72
#